data_AF-G0M7W9-F1
#
_entry.id   AF-G0M7W9-F1
#
_cell.length_a   1.000
_cell.length_b   1.000
_cell.length_c   1.000
_cell.angle_alpha   90.00
_cell.angle_beta   90.00
_cell.angle_gamma   90.00
#
_symmetry.space_group_name_H-M   'P 1'
#
loop_
_entity.id
_entity.type
_entity.pdbx_description
1 polymer ?
#
loop_
_entity_poly.entity_id
_entity_poly.type
_entity_poly.pdbx_seq_one_letter_code
_entity_poly.pdbx_strand_id
1 'polypeptide(L)'
;MNVLNIDSISSVTFKECSTYLTSRYLYSLADLPVDSIHPDGETDPFITRMALKLFPSARHLTTEYNRAKEKKGQTSWFHELLGHQFKTATLSVFCYNMVLSVDDLTLCNSRELALFGFMIDAEHLNLFLKKWIKGSNPSLTSLEMKFARKKRNAEDFDDILEGIDYKKSGFTFENEVDGIKIEGQNGIVATLFMIQDTYLSVCHLIMLINDTCPVSSDLNGPNLIVRSLLKRENEIVENLLELPSDEHLVIEEGSKYQICVKYHVQHETIYGLEYQQTICRQNTVIEHGEFLMNGYVSKDLYKVRTPTMTWSFGEDTFFFEDFALNPQ
;
A
#
# COMPACT_ATOMS: atom_id res chain seq x y z
N MET A 1 -21.16 -30.10 -7.03
CA MET A 1 -20.72 -28.99 -6.17
C MET A 1 -20.20 -29.63 -4.89
N ASN A 2 -18.89 -29.82 -4.77
CA ASN A 2 -18.30 -30.41 -3.58
C ASN A 2 -18.18 -29.32 -2.53
N VAL A 3 -19.06 -29.35 -1.53
CA VAL A 3 -18.95 -28.50 -0.35
C VAL A 3 -17.80 -29.07 0.48
N LEU A 4 -16.64 -28.44 0.42
CA LEU A 4 -15.56 -28.71 1.36
C LEU A 4 -16.10 -28.35 2.75
N ASN A 5 -16.20 -29.35 3.63
CA ASN A 5 -16.58 -29.15 5.02
C ASN A 5 -15.37 -28.53 5.74
N ILE A 6 -15.35 -27.21 5.85
CA ILE A 6 -14.28 -26.45 6.50
C ILE A 6 -14.78 -26.10 7.90
N ASP A 7 -14.19 -26.72 8.93
CA ASP A 7 -14.59 -26.50 10.33
C ASP A 7 -13.98 -25.23 10.95
N SER A 8 -12.89 -24.70 10.38
CA SER A 8 -12.27 -23.44 10.81
C SER A 8 -11.35 -22.85 9.74
N ILE A 9 -11.12 -21.53 9.83
CA ILE A 9 -10.15 -20.81 8.99
C ILE A 9 -9.16 -20.09 9.90
N SER A 10 -7.87 -20.40 9.78
CA SER A 10 -6.83 -19.74 10.57
C SER A 10 -6.61 -18.27 10.16
N SER A 11 -6.73 -17.99 8.86
CA SER A 11 -6.52 -16.65 8.31
C SER A 11 -7.32 -16.42 7.04
N VAL A 12 -7.78 -15.20 6.85
CA VAL A 12 -8.39 -14.75 5.60
C VAL A 12 -7.57 -13.61 5.02
N THR A 13 -7.13 -13.78 3.77
CA THR A 13 -6.38 -12.77 3.03
C THR A 13 -7.20 -12.26 1.86
N PHE A 14 -7.29 -10.94 1.69
CA PHE A 14 -8.06 -10.31 0.60
C PHE A 14 -7.14 -9.56 -0.33
N LYS A 15 -6.87 -10.07 -1.53
CA LYS A 15 -6.03 -9.38 -2.51
C LYS A 15 -6.88 -8.55 -3.46
N GLU A 16 -6.57 -7.25 -3.59
CA GLU A 16 -7.03 -6.29 -4.62
C GLU A 16 -8.23 -6.75 -5.49
N CYS A 17 -9.37 -7.01 -4.84
CA CYS A 17 -10.62 -7.38 -5.50
C CYS A 17 -11.58 -6.21 -5.42
N SER A 18 -12.43 -6.03 -6.43
CA SER A 18 -13.49 -5.03 -6.38
C SER A 18 -14.30 -5.18 -5.08
N THR A 19 -14.62 -4.07 -4.43
CA THR A 19 -15.32 -4.02 -3.13
C THR A 19 -16.56 -4.92 -3.10
N TYR A 20 -17.23 -5.04 -4.25
CA TYR A 20 -18.39 -5.91 -4.44
C TYR A 20 -18.08 -7.40 -4.31
N LEU A 21 -17.08 -7.90 -5.03
CA LEU A 21 -16.73 -9.33 -5.01
C LEU A 21 -16.22 -9.72 -3.62
N THR A 22 -15.36 -8.90 -3.04
CA THR A 22 -14.82 -9.11 -1.70
C THR A 22 -15.93 -9.20 -0.65
N SER A 23 -16.95 -8.34 -0.75
CA SER A 23 -18.10 -8.39 0.16
C SER A 23 -18.89 -9.70 0.05
N ARG A 24 -19.12 -10.23 -1.15
CA ARG A 24 -19.82 -11.50 -1.35
C ARG A 24 -19.05 -12.69 -0.77
N TYR A 25 -17.74 -12.74 -0.99
CA TYR A 25 -16.89 -13.77 -0.41
C TYR A 25 -16.91 -13.70 1.12
N LEU A 26 -16.77 -12.50 1.68
CA LEU A 26 -16.85 -12.25 3.12
C LEU A 26 -18.14 -12.81 3.74
N TYR A 27 -19.30 -12.55 3.13
CA TYR A 27 -20.57 -13.10 3.62
C TYR A 27 -20.64 -14.63 3.56
N SER A 28 -19.98 -15.27 2.59
CA SER A 28 -19.94 -16.74 2.51
C SER A 28 -19.11 -17.39 3.61
N LEU A 29 -18.27 -16.61 4.30
CA LEU A 29 -17.39 -17.07 5.38
C LEU A 29 -17.92 -16.70 6.77
N ALA A 30 -19.03 -15.97 6.88
CA ALA A 30 -19.48 -15.32 8.12
C ALA A 30 -19.66 -16.25 9.33
N ASP A 31 -19.96 -17.53 9.08
CA ASP A 31 -20.18 -18.54 10.13
C ASP A 31 -18.88 -19.24 10.57
N LEU A 32 -17.76 -18.96 9.90
CA LEU A 32 -16.48 -19.62 10.18
C LEU A 32 -15.69 -18.83 11.24
N PRO A 33 -15.09 -19.51 12.22
CA PRO A 33 -14.17 -18.86 13.13
C PRO A 33 -12.92 -18.46 12.33
N VAL A 34 -12.65 -17.16 12.30
CA VAL A 34 -11.44 -16.58 11.70
C VAL A 34 -10.61 -15.96 12.82
N ASP A 35 -9.33 -16.35 12.87
CA ASP A 35 -8.38 -15.84 13.86
C ASP A 35 -7.59 -14.62 13.34
N SER A 36 -7.28 -14.59 12.04
CA SER A 36 -6.46 -13.54 11.44
C SER A 36 -7.07 -12.94 10.17
N ILE A 37 -6.99 -11.61 10.04
CA ILE A 37 -7.48 -10.84 8.89
C ILE A 37 -6.28 -10.11 8.26
N HIS A 38 -6.02 -10.38 6.98
CA HIS A 38 -4.92 -9.76 6.23
C HIS A 38 -5.42 -9.28 4.88
N PRO A 39 -6.05 -8.10 4.78
CA PRO A 39 -6.31 -7.54 3.47
C PRO A 39 -4.95 -7.17 2.86
N ASP A 40 -4.69 -7.75 1.69
CA ASP A 40 -3.46 -7.62 0.91
C ASP A 40 -3.60 -6.42 -0.02
N GLY A 41 -2.58 -5.55 -0.02
CA GLY A 41 -2.54 -4.29 -0.74
C GLY A 41 -3.45 -3.20 -0.14
N GLU A 42 -3.63 -2.12 -0.90
CA GLU A 42 -4.34 -0.92 -0.47
C GLU A 42 -5.86 -1.13 -0.31
N THR A 43 -6.24 -1.69 0.83
CA THR A 43 -7.65 -1.99 1.10
C THR A 43 -8.51 -0.77 1.33
N ASP A 44 -9.72 -0.83 0.79
CA ASP A 44 -10.82 0.06 1.16
C ASP A 44 -11.17 -0.17 2.66
N PRO A 45 -11.19 0.88 3.50
CA PRO A 45 -11.61 0.81 4.90
C PRO A 45 -12.95 0.11 5.13
N PHE A 46 -13.86 0.18 4.13
CA PHE A 46 -15.14 -0.50 4.16
C PHE A 46 -14.98 -2.03 4.24
N ILE A 47 -14.03 -2.61 3.50
CA ILE A 47 -13.77 -4.04 3.50
C ILE A 47 -13.22 -4.49 4.85
N THR A 48 -12.24 -3.77 5.40
CA THR A 48 -11.68 -4.08 6.72
C THR A 48 -12.77 -4.01 7.81
N ARG A 49 -13.62 -2.97 7.79
CA ARG A 49 -14.77 -2.86 8.70
C ARG A 49 -15.76 -3.99 8.54
N MET A 50 -16.06 -4.38 7.30
CA MET A 50 -16.96 -5.50 7.03
C MET A 50 -16.38 -6.80 7.56
N ALA A 51 -15.10 -7.08 7.30
CA ALA A 51 -14.40 -8.25 7.79
C ALA A 51 -14.44 -8.32 9.33
N LEU A 52 -14.19 -7.20 10.02
CA LEU A 52 -14.24 -7.15 11.49
C LEU A 52 -15.64 -7.38 12.06
N LYS A 53 -16.69 -6.94 11.37
CA LYS A 53 -18.08 -7.21 11.77
C LYS A 53 -18.45 -8.67 11.57
N LEU A 54 -17.93 -9.31 10.52
CA LEU A 54 -18.21 -10.70 10.20
C LEU A 54 -17.36 -11.66 11.03
N PHE A 55 -16.16 -11.25 11.43
CA PHE A 55 -15.21 -12.06 12.20
C PHE A 55 -14.88 -11.41 13.54
N PRO A 56 -15.85 -11.30 14.46
CA PRO A 56 -15.62 -10.70 15.78
C PRO A 56 -14.62 -11.50 16.64
N SER A 57 -14.32 -12.75 16.26
CA SER A 57 -13.31 -13.59 16.92
C SER A 57 -11.88 -13.26 16.54
N ALA A 58 -11.65 -12.49 15.47
CA ALA A 58 -10.32 -12.23 14.94
C ALA A 58 -9.42 -11.57 16.01
N ARG A 59 -8.28 -12.20 16.26
CA ARG A 59 -7.25 -11.74 17.21
C ARG A 59 -6.10 -11.06 16.51
N HIS A 60 -5.94 -11.25 15.21
CA HIS A 60 -4.84 -10.70 14.44
C HIS A 60 -5.36 -9.87 13.27
N LEU A 61 -4.82 -8.68 13.11
CA LEU A 61 -5.13 -7.78 11.99
C LEU A 61 -3.82 -7.29 11.38
N THR A 62 -3.66 -7.44 10.07
CA THR A 62 -2.68 -6.70 9.28
C THR A 62 -3.46 -5.94 8.22
N THR A 63 -3.33 -4.63 8.12
CA THR A 63 -4.02 -3.89 7.06
C THR A 63 -3.17 -2.73 6.55
N GLU A 64 -3.23 -2.57 5.25
CA GLU A 64 -2.63 -1.49 4.50
C GLU A 64 -3.73 -0.51 4.08
N TYR A 65 -3.54 0.75 4.47
CA TYR A 65 -4.52 1.81 4.29
C TYR A 65 -3.95 2.90 3.40
N ASN A 66 -4.62 3.19 2.28
CA ASN A 66 -4.28 4.34 1.45
C ASN A 66 -5.20 5.53 1.76
N ARG A 67 -4.64 6.55 2.42
CA ARG A 67 -5.37 7.77 2.75
C ARG A 67 -5.87 8.55 1.54
N ALA A 68 -5.22 8.43 0.39
CA ALA A 68 -5.62 9.15 -0.82
C ALA A 68 -7.04 8.80 -1.28
N LYS A 69 -7.54 7.61 -0.92
CA LYS A 69 -8.90 7.15 -1.24
C LYS A 69 -9.97 7.71 -0.30
N GLU A 70 -9.57 8.40 0.76
CA GLU A 70 -10.50 8.85 1.79
C GLU A 70 -11.00 10.27 1.56
N LYS A 71 -12.30 10.49 1.76
CA LYS A 71 -12.87 11.84 1.77
C LYS A 71 -12.30 12.59 2.97
N LYS A 72 -11.82 13.82 2.75
CA LYS A 72 -11.23 14.68 3.81
C LYS A 72 -12.09 14.67 5.08
N GLY A 73 -11.48 14.31 6.21
CA GLY A 73 -12.07 14.38 7.55
C GLY A 73 -12.65 13.07 8.11
N GLN A 74 -12.43 11.92 7.46
CA GLN A 74 -13.04 10.65 7.87
C GLN A 74 -12.09 9.73 8.66
N THR A 75 -11.44 10.21 9.73
CA THR A 75 -10.58 9.36 10.59
C THR A 75 -11.34 8.38 11.49
N SER A 76 -12.67 8.39 11.46
CA SER A 76 -13.51 7.62 12.41
C SER A 76 -13.32 6.10 12.32
N TRP A 77 -12.99 5.57 11.15
CA TRP A 77 -12.73 4.13 10.99
C TRP A 77 -11.41 3.72 11.64
N PHE A 78 -10.41 4.60 11.61
CA PHE A 78 -9.14 4.32 12.22
C PHE A 78 -9.26 4.27 13.75
N HIS A 79 -10.02 5.20 14.35
CA HIS A 79 -10.30 5.14 15.78
C HIS A 79 -11.11 3.88 16.16
N GLU A 80 -12.05 3.47 15.30
CA GLU A 80 -12.78 2.20 15.46
C GLU A 80 -11.80 1.01 15.46
N LEU A 81 -10.85 0.96 14.53
CA LEU A 81 -9.80 -0.06 14.50
C LEU A 81 -8.93 -0.07 15.76
N LEU A 82 -8.50 1.11 16.23
CA LEU A 82 -7.68 1.20 17.44
C LEU A 82 -8.44 0.72 18.69
N GLY A 83 -9.75 0.97 18.75
CA GLY A 83 -10.61 0.51 19.85
C GLY A 83 -10.81 -1.01 19.90
N HIS A 84 -10.48 -1.75 18.84
CA HIS A 84 -10.60 -3.20 18.83
C HIS A 84 -9.50 -3.91 19.64
N GLN A 85 -9.88 -5.02 20.28
CA GLN A 85 -9.03 -5.84 21.14
C GLN A 85 -8.29 -6.93 20.35
N PHE A 86 -7.29 -6.54 19.56
CA PHE A 86 -6.43 -7.51 18.90
C PHE A 86 -5.33 -8.02 19.83
N LYS A 87 -4.94 -9.27 19.65
CA LYS A 87 -3.67 -9.77 20.17
C LYS A 87 -2.51 -9.10 19.43
N THR A 88 -2.60 -9.00 18.11
CA THR A 88 -1.60 -8.30 17.29
C THR A 88 -2.31 -7.49 16.21
N ALA A 89 -1.96 -6.20 16.11
CA ALA A 89 -2.44 -5.31 15.07
C ALA A 89 -1.23 -4.70 14.34
N THR A 90 -1.19 -4.84 13.02
CA THR A 90 -0.20 -4.21 12.14
C THR A 90 -0.95 -3.29 11.18
N LEU A 91 -0.74 -1.99 11.33
CA LEU A 91 -1.39 -0.96 10.54
C LEU A 91 -0.32 -0.24 9.72
N SER A 92 -0.47 -0.25 8.41
CA SER A 92 0.39 0.49 7.49
C SER A 92 -0.43 1.56 6.80
N VAL A 93 0.09 2.78 6.71
CA VAL A 93 -0.53 3.86 5.96
C VAL A 93 0.33 4.24 4.76
N PHE A 94 -0.26 4.08 3.58
CA PHE A 94 0.24 4.66 2.34
C PHE A 94 -0.22 6.12 2.27
N CYS A 95 0.72 7.00 1.89
CA CYS A 95 0.64 8.46 1.97
C CYS A 95 0.81 9.02 3.40
N TYR A 96 2.08 9.29 3.78
CA TYR A 96 2.64 9.76 5.06
C TYR A 96 2.09 11.08 5.64
N ASN A 97 0.77 11.25 5.65
CA ASN A 97 0.11 12.48 6.09
C ASN A 97 -0.82 12.27 7.29
N MET A 98 -1.04 11.02 7.71
CA MET A 98 -1.86 10.74 8.89
C MET A 98 -1.08 11.08 10.16
N VAL A 99 -1.57 12.08 10.90
CA VAL A 99 -0.98 12.52 12.16
C VAL A 99 -1.72 11.82 13.30
N LEU A 100 -0.98 11.10 14.13
CA LEU A 100 -1.48 10.49 15.35
C LEU A 100 -1.36 11.47 16.50
N SER A 101 -2.39 11.50 17.33
CA SER A 101 -2.38 12.16 18.64
C SER A 101 -2.02 11.16 19.75
N VAL A 102 -1.76 11.69 20.95
CA VAL A 102 -1.58 10.87 22.16
C VAL A 102 -2.84 10.07 22.48
N ASP A 103 -4.02 10.64 22.22
CA ASP A 103 -5.29 9.98 22.48
C ASP A 103 -5.49 8.79 21.55
N ASP A 104 -5.08 8.88 20.28
CA ASP A 104 -5.16 7.76 19.32
C ASP A 104 -4.34 6.57 19.80
N LEU A 105 -3.09 6.79 20.22
CA LEU A 105 -2.25 5.72 20.77
C LEU A 105 -2.79 5.16 22.09
N THR A 106 -3.46 6.00 22.89
CA THR A 106 -4.08 5.59 24.16
C THR A 106 -5.37 4.81 23.96
N LEU A 107 -6.11 5.08 22.88
CA LEU A 107 -7.31 4.34 22.47
C LEU A 107 -6.97 2.92 22.00
N CYS A 108 -5.71 2.66 21.60
CA CYS A 108 -5.30 1.35 21.15
C CYS A 108 -5.45 0.30 22.25
N ASN A 109 -6.33 -0.68 22.03
CA ASN A 109 -6.56 -1.79 22.95
C ASN A 109 -5.92 -3.10 22.50
N SER A 110 -4.93 -3.01 21.61
CA SER A 110 -4.19 -4.17 21.10
C SER A 110 -3.03 -4.52 22.02
N ARG A 111 -2.69 -5.82 22.10
CA ARG A 111 -1.56 -6.29 22.91
C ARG A 111 -0.20 -6.02 22.25
N GLU A 112 -0.15 -6.14 20.93
CA GLU A 112 1.01 -5.83 20.12
C GLU A 112 0.54 -4.91 18.98
N LEU A 113 1.19 -3.76 18.82
CA LEU A 113 0.85 -2.78 17.80
C LEU A 113 2.08 -2.47 16.97
N ALA A 114 1.95 -2.61 15.65
CA ALA A 114 2.94 -2.14 14.67
C ALA A 114 2.31 -1.05 13.80
N LEU A 115 2.95 0.11 13.73
CA LEU A 115 2.49 1.28 13.00
C LEU A 115 3.53 1.70 11.96
N PHE A 116 3.15 1.68 10.69
CA PHE A 116 4.03 2.05 9.58
C PHE A 116 3.45 3.22 8.80
N GLY A 117 4.27 4.24 8.54
CA GLY A 117 3.89 5.38 7.69
C GLY A 117 3.03 6.46 8.37
N PHE A 118 2.90 6.43 9.69
CA PHE A 118 2.24 7.47 10.46
C PHE A 118 3.20 8.61 10.81
N MET A 119 2.64 9.81 10.99
CA MET A 119 3.32 10.94 11.61
C MET A 119 2.85 11.11 13.04
N ILE A 120 3.74 11.55 13.92
CA ILE A 120 3.43 11.97 15.29
C ILE A 120 4.49 12.97 15.70
N ASP A 121 4.12 14.00 16.43
CA ASP A 121 5.08 14.95 16.99
C ASP A 121 5.92 14.27 18.08
N ALA A 122 7.22 14.54 18.16
CA ALA A 122 8.09 13.92 19.16
C ALA A 122 7.62 14.18 20.58
N GLU A 123 7.11 15.37 20.88
CA GLU A 123 6.54 15.70 22.19
C GLU A 123 5.35 14.79 22.53
N HIS A 124 4.45 14.56 21.56
CA HIS A 124 3.31 13.68 21.73
C HIS A 124 3.74 12.21 21.90
N LEU A 125 4.68 11.73 21.09
CA LEU A 125 5.20 10.38 21.23
C LEU A 125 5.94 10.17 22.55
N ASN A 126 6.78 11.12 22.97
CA ASN A 126 7.47 11.11 24.27
C ASN A 126 6.47 11.06 25.42
N LEU A 127 5.44 11.92 25.38
CA LEU A 127 4.38 11.95 26.39
C LEU A 127 3.64 10.62 26.47
N PHE A 128 3.29 10.03 25.32
CA PHE A 128 2.66 8.72 25.25
C PHE A 128 3.58 7.63 25.85
N LEU A 129 4.84 7.53 25.42
CA LEU A 129 5.80 6.53 25.90
C LEU A 129 6.01 6.64 27.42
N LYS A 130 6.17 7.86 27.94
CA LYS A 130 6.28 8.10 29.40
C LYS A 130 5.05 7.64 30.16
N LYS A 131 3.85 7.90 29.65
CA LYS A 131 2.59 7.43 30.27
C LYS A 131 2.47 5.91 30.18
N TRP A 132 2.79 5.33 29.04
CA TRP A 132 2.68 3.90 28.78
C TRP A 132 3.65 3.09 29.64
N ILE A 133 4.92 3.50 29.75
CA ILE A 133 5.92 2.88 30.64
C ILE A 133 5.46 2.92 32.10
N LYS A 134 4.72 3.96 32.50
CA LYS A 134 4.10 4.08 33.83
C LYS A 134 2.80 3.26 34.00
N GLY A 135 2.35 2.55 32.95
CA GLY A 135 1.20 1.66 32.99
C GLY A 135 -0.14 2.27 32.52
N SER A 136 -0.14 3.39 31.78
CA SER A 136 -1.39 4.00 31.32
C SER A 136 -2.17 3.16 30.29
N ASN A 137 -1.50 2.27 29.57
CA ASN A 137 -2.09 1.32 28.64
C ASN A 137 -1.57 -0.09 28.95
N PRO A 138 -2.21 -0.81 29.91
CA PRO A 138 -1.73 -2.12 30.35
C PRO A 138 -2.00 -3.24 29.34
N SER A 139 -2.91 -3.03 28.37
CA SER A 139 -3.16 -4.00 27.31
C SER A 139 -1.97 -4.08 26.35
N LEU A 140 -1.38 -2.93 26.00
CA LEU A 140 -0.26 -2.84 25.08
C LEU A 140 1.04 -3.30 25.74
N THR A 141 1.60 -4.39 25.22
CA THR A 141 2.85 -5.01 25.71
C THR A 141 4.03 -4.82 24.76
N SER A 142 3.74 -4.61 23.47
CA SER A 142 4.73 -4.36 22.42
C SER A 142 4.25 -3.25 21.49
N LEU A 143 5.14 -2.29 21.21
CA LEU A 143 4.90 -1.23 20.23
C LEU A 143 6.05 -1.21 19.23
N GLU A 144 5.73 -1.28 17.95
CA GLU A 144 6.65 -1.07 16.85
C GLU A 144 6.19 0.14 16.03
N MET A 145 7.10 1.08 15.77
CA MET A 145 6.80 2.22 14.91
C MET A 145 7.93 2.40 13.89
N LYS A 146 7.55 2.55 12.61
CA LYS A 146 8.49 2.91 11.55
C LYS A 146 8.14 4.27 10.97
N PHE A 147 9.07 5.20 11.10
CA PHE A 147 8.92 6.57 10.63
C PHE A 147 9.63 6.75 9.29
N ALA A 148 8.98 7.47 8.38
CA ALA A 148 9.64 7.98 7.19
C ALA A 148 10.43 9.25 7.55
N ARG A 149 11.70 9.32 7.13
CA ARG A 149 12.58 10.43 7.49
C ARG A 149 12.24 11.68 6.69
N LYS A 150 11.32 12.52 7.19
CA LYS A 150 11.10 13.83 6.56
C LYS A 150 12.33 14.74 6.74
N LYS A 151 12.87 15.24 5.63
CA LYS A 151 14.07 16.10 5.53
C LYS A 151 14.07 17.40 6.37
N ARG A 152 12.96 17.82 6.98
CA ARG A 152 12.84 19.17 7.58
C ARG A 152 12.62 19.22 9.09
N ASN A 153 12.19 18.12 9.72
CA ASN A 153 12.03 18.05 11.16
C ASN A 153 12.71 16.76 11.62
N ALA A 154 14.05 16.75 11.61
CA ALA A 154 14.79 15.75 12.37
C ALA A 154 14.56 16.08 13.86
N GLU A 155 13.36 15.76 14.35
CA GLU A 155 13.22 15.43 15.75
C GLU A 155 14.05 14.15 15.88
N ASP A 156 15.26 14.34 16.39
CA ASP A 156 16.16 13.23 16.61
C ASP A 156 15.50 12.34 17.68
N PHE A 157 15.84 11.06 17.66
CA PHE A 157 15.41 10.15 18.72
C PHE A 157 15.67 10.71 20.13
N ASP A 158 16.64 11.61 20.28
CA ASP A 158 16.93 12.31 21.52
C ASP A 158 15.74 13.13 22.05
N ASP A 159 14.95 13.78 21.19
CA ASP A 159 13.73 14.51 21.58
C ASP A 159 12.61 13.54 22.00
N ILE A 160 12.39 12.49 21.20
CA ILE A 160 11.39 11.44 21.49
C ILE A 160 11.71 10.72 22.81
N LEU A 161 13.00 10.55 23.11
CA LEU A 161 13.47 9.76 24.25
C LEU A 161 13.88 10.61 25.45
N GLU A 162 13.66 11.93 25.41
CA GLU A 162 14.03 12.81 26.50
C GLU A 162 13.40 12.33 27.83
N GLY A 163 14.24 12.00 28.81
CA GLY A 163 13.80 11.51 30.12
C GLY A 163 13.25 10.08 30.11
N ILE A 164 13.57 9.27 29.10
CA ILE A 164 13.29 7.83 29.06
C ILE A 164 14.64 7.09 29.06
N ASP A 165 14.79 6.09 29.93
CA ASP A 165 15.96 5.19 29.88
C ASP A 165 15.80 4.22 28.70
N TYR A 166 16.77 4.20 27.79
CA TYR A 166 16.72 3.35 26.59
C TYR A 166 18.07 2.71 26.27
N LYS A 167 18.04 1.65 25.45
CA LYS A 167 19.24 1.01 24.89
C LYS A 167 19.21 1.14 23.38
N LYS A 168 20.24 1.77 22.79
CA LYS A 168 20.42 1.70 21.33
C LYS A 168 20.67 0.25 20.97
N SER A 169 19.83 -0.27 20.09
CA SER A 169 20.01 -1.62 19.57
C SER A 169 20.88 -1.51 18.32
N GLY A 170 21.98 -2.25 18.25
CA GLY A 170 22.84 -2.24 17.06
C GLY A 170 22.23 -2.95 15.84
N PHE A 171 20.90 -3.13 15.81
CA PHE A 171 20.24 -3.78 14.70
C PHE A 171 20.17 -2.82 13.52
N THR A 172 20.80 -3.23 12.42
CA THR A 172 20.61 -2.65 11.10
C THR A 172 19.82 -3.68 10.30
N PHE A 173 18.61 -3.31 9.85
CA PHE A 173 17.96 -4.06 8.78
C PHE A 173 18.45 -3.52 7.44
N GLU A 174 18.38 -4.32 6.37
CA GLU A 174 19.00 -4.02 5.07
C GLU A 174 18.64 -2.65 4.46
N ASN A 175 17.62 -1.96 4.98
CA ASN A 175 17.23 -0.58 4.59
C ASN A 175 16.87 0.34 5.79
N GLU A 176 17.13 -0.07 7.03
CA GLU A 176 16.80 0.71 8.24
C GLU A 176 18.08 1.14 8.94
N VAL A 177 18.18 2.45 9.21
CA VAL A 177 19.48 3.06 9.51
C VAL A 177 19.76 3.12 10.98
N ASP A 178 18.71 3.28 11.79
CA ASP A 178 18.82 3.32 13.24
C ASP A 178 17.53 2.75 13.86
N GLY A 179 17.68 1.69 14.66
CA GLY A 179 16.62 1.09 15.47
C GLY A 179 16.89 1.27 16.96
N ILE A 180 15.93 1.82 17.71
CA ILE A 180 16.04 1.98 19.17
C ILE A 180 15.05 1.07 19.87
N LYS A 181 15.57 0.34 20.87
CA LYS A 181 14.77 -0.48 21.76
C LYS A 181 14.64 0.18 23.12
N ILE A 182 13.40 0.41 23.53
CA ILE A 182 13.04 0.91 24.85
C ILE A 182 12.54 -0.27 25.66
N GLU A 183 13.20 -0.57 26.79
CA GLU A 183 12.82 -1.65 27.70
C GLU A 183 12.23 -1.04 28.98
N GLY A 184 10.92 -1.20 29.18
CA GLY A 184 10.26 -0.83 30.43
C GLY A 184 10.54 -1.83 31.56
N GLN A 185 10.33 -1.41 32.81
CA GLN A 185 10.60 -2.23 34.01
C GLN A 185 9.82 -3.55 34.06
N ASN A 186 8.74 -3.67 33.29
CA ASN A 186 7.85 -4.84 33.26
C ASN A 186 8.06 -5.73 32.02
N GLY A 187 9.17 -5.59 31.30
CA GLY A 187 9.40 -6.31 30.04
C GLY A 187 8.57 -5.76 28.86
N ILE A 188 7.96 -4.59 29.03
CA ILE A 188 7.36 -3.82 27.94
C ILE A 188 8.47 -3.42 26.97
N VAL A 189 8.26 -3.65 25.68
CA VAL A 189 9.24 -3.32 24.65
C VAL A 189 8.62 -2.37 23.63
N ALA A 190 9.22 -1.18 23.50
CA ALA A 190 9.01 -0.34 22.32
C ALA A 190 10.19 -0.51 21.38
N THR A 191 9.93 -0.66 20.09
CA THR A 191 10.96 -0.61 19.04
C THR A 191 10.61 0.48 18.05
N LEU A 192 11.51 1.45 17.90
CA LEU A 192 11.33 2.58 16.99
C LEU A 192 12.38 2.48 15.90
N PHE A 193 11.96 2.57 14.64
CA PHE A 193 12.84 2.53 13.48
C PHE A 193 12.72 3.80 12.66
N MET A 194 13.87 4.32 12.24
CA MET A 194 13.96 5.36 11.21
C MET A 194 14.32 4.70 9.88
N ILE A 195 13.37 4.76 8.94
CA ILE A 195 13.60 4.30 7.57
C ILE A 195 14.29 5.47 6.84
N GLN A 196 15.50 5.26 6.31
CA GLN A 196 16.01 6.19 5.30
C GLN A 196 15.15 6.02 4.06
N ASP A 197 14.70 7.14 3.47
CA ASP A 197 14.01 7.15 2.17
C ASP A 197 14.98 6.66 1.08
N THR A 198 15.25 5.35 1.06
CA THR A 198 15.94 4.70 -0.03
C THR A 198 14.89 4.21 -1.01
N TYR A 199 15.16 4.52 -2.28
CA TYR A 199 14.52 4.07 -3.51
C TYR A 199 13.44 4.98 -4.11
N LEU A 200 13.81 5.47 -5.29
CA LEU A 200 12.93 5.93 -6.34
C LEU A 200 12.47 4.66 -7.06
N SER A 201 11.36 4.06 -6.60
CA SER A 201 10.75 2.95 -7.33
C SER A 201 9.97 3.52 -8.51
N VAL A 202 10.41 3.21 -9.72
CA VAL A 202 9.64 3.48 -10.93
C VAL A 202 8.53 2.42 -11.00
N CYS A 203 7.32 2.89 -10.71
CA CYS A 203 6.01 2.39 -11.16
C CYS A 203 5.61 0.95 -10.82
N HIS A 204 4.61 0.82 -9.92
CA HIS A 204 3.62 -0.25 -10.07
C HIS A 204 2.88 -0.04 -11.39
N LEU A 205 3.02 -1.00 -12.31
CA LEU A 205 2.16 -1.11 -13.49
C LEU A 205 0.89 -1.86 -13.06
N ILE A 206 -0.17 -1.12 -12.71
CA ILE A 206 -1.47 -1.73 -12.43
C ILE A 206 -2.32 -1.55 -13.70
N MET A 207 -2.54 -2.64 -14.42
CA MET A 207 -3.60 -2.68 -15.42
C MET A 207 -4.86 -3.22 -14.75
N LEU A 208 -5.87 -2.37 -14.62
CA LEU A 208 -7.16 -2.77 -14.10
C LEU A 208 -8.03 -3.25 -15.27
N ILE A 209 -8.48 -4.51 -15.21
CA ILE A 209 -9.51 -5.04 -16.10
C ILE A 209 -10.84 -4.84 -15.38
N ASN A 210 -11.73 -4.03 -15.94
CA ASN A 210 -13.12 -3.92 -15.46
C ASN A 210 -13.89 -5.19 -15.87
N ASP A 211 -13.78 -6.25 -15.06
CA ASP A 211 -14.44 -7.52 -15.32
C ASP A 211 -15.97 -7.40 -15.23
N THR A 212 -16.62 -7.50 -16.39
CA THR A 212 -18.07 -7.80 -16.49
C THR A 212 -18.36 -9.09 -17.26
N CYS A 213 -17.35 -9.90 -17.61
CA CYS A 213 -17.54 -11.18 -18.31
C CYS A 213 -17.17 -12.40 -17.45
N PRO A 214 -18.00 -13.45 -17.42
CA PRO A 214 -17.69 -14.70 -16.72
C PRO A 214 -16.61 -15.48 -17.49
N VAL A 215 -15.42 -15.57 -16.92
CA VAL A 215 -14.29 -16.35 -17.46
C VAL A 215 -14.65 -17.83 -17.56
N SER A 216 -14.56 -18.40 -18.75
CA SER A 216 -14.65 -19.85 -18.99
C SER A 216 -13.46 -20.59 -18.35
N SER A 217 -13.73 -21.63 -17.55
CA SER A 217 -12.75 -22.35 -16.72
C SER A 217 -11.69 -23.18 -17.47
N ASP A 218 -11.74 -23.24 -18.79
CA ASP A 218 -10.98 -24.22 -19.58
C ASP A 218 -9.74 -23.64 -20.30
N LEU A 219 -9.38 -22.37 -20.05
CA LEU A 219 -8.29 -21.69 -20.75
C LEU A 219 -7.07 -21.51 -19.83
N ASN A 220 -6.02 -22.29 -20.09
CA ASN A 220 -4.73 -22.21 -19.38
C ASN A 220 -3.92 -20.99 -19.85
N GLY A 221 -4.18 -19.82 -19.27
CA GLY A 221 -3.34 -18.62 -19.44
C GLY A 221 -4.08 -17.31 -19.18
N PRO A 222 -3.38 -16.22 -18.84
CA PRO A 222 -4.00 -14.91 -18.65
C PRO A 222 -4.59 -14.39 -19.97
N ASN A 223 -5.79 -13.79 -19.93
CA ASN A 223 -6.41 -13.21 -21.13
C ASN A 223 -5.59 -12.03 -21.69
N LEU A 224 -4.79 -11.35 -20.86
CA LEU A 224 -3.99 -10.19 -21.24
C LEU A 224 -2.52 -10.38 -20.84
N ILE A 225 -1.59 -10.23 -21.79
CA ILE A 225 -0.15 -10.26 -21.51
C ILE A 225 0.49 -8.96 -22.00
N VAL A 226 1.09 -8.18 -21.09
CA VAL A 226 1.92 -7.03 -21.43
C VAL A 226 3.31 -7.49 -21.83
N ARG A 227 3.85 -6.96 -22.92
CA ARG A 227 5.11 -7.42 -23.52
C ARG A 227 6.25 -6.40 -23.43
N SER A 228 5.99 -5.10 -23.48
CA SER A 228 7.07 -4.10 -23.45
C SER A 228 6.57 -2.69 -23.14
N LEU A 229 7.45 -1.87 -22.55
CA LEU A 229 7.29 -0.42 -22.35
C LEU A 229 8.35 0.31 -23.18
N LEU A 230 7.94 1.12 -24.16
CA LEU A 230 8.88 1.89 -25.00
C LEU A 230 8.98 3.33 -24.51
N LYS A 231 10.19 3.94 -24.58
CA LYS A 231 10.52 5.21 -23.90
C LYS A 231 10.88 6.39 -24.85
N ARG A 232 11.27 6.13 -26.11
CA ARG A 232 11.57 7.16 -27.13
C ARG A 232 11.18 6.66 -28.52
N GLU A 233 10.95 7.56 -29.48
CA GLU A 233 10.49 7.20 -30.84
C GLU A 233 11.34 6.10 -31.54
N ASN A 234 12.61 5.92 -31.14
CA ASN A 234 13.53 4.95 -31.75
C ASN A 234 14.34 4.08 -30.78
N GLU A 235 14.10 4.11 -29.47
CA GLU A 235 14.84 3.31 -28.48
C GLU A 235 13.89 2.38 -27.71
N ILE A 236 14.06 1.07 -27.95
CA ILE A 236 13.30 0.02 -27.27
C ILE A 236 13.98 -0.22 -25.92
N VAL A 237 13.28 0.07 -24.84
CA VAL A 237 13.59 -0.49 -23.53
C VAL A 237 12.80 -1.79 -23.40
N GLU A 238 13.43 -2.76 -22.76
CA GLU A 238 13.26 -4.22 -22.86
C GLU A 238 11.87 -4.81 -22.55
N ASN A 239 11.79 -6.14 -22.66
CA ASN A 239 10.64 -6.96 -22.30
C ASN A 239 10.32 -6.77 -20.82
N LEU A 240 9.17 -6.18 -20.48
CA LEU A 240 8.76 -5.90 -19.09
C LEU A 240 8.74 -7.14 -18.20
N LEU A 241 8.63 -8.34 -18.79
CA LEU A 241 8.65 -9.61 -18.07
C LEU A 241 10.05 -10.03 -17.60
N GLU A 242 11.10 -9.36 -18.08
CA GLU A 242 12.50 -9.74 -17.85
C GLU A 242 13.30 -8.67 -17.10
N LEU A 243 12.70 -7.51 -16.79
CA LEU A 243 13.40 -6.45 -16.07
C LEU A 243 13.62 -6.85 -14.60
N PRO A 244 14.88 -6.82 -14.11
CA PRO A 244 15.17 -6.92 -12.68
C PRO A 244 14.50 -5.79 -11.91
N SER A 245 14.05 -6.06 -10.68
CA SER A 245 13.38 -5.08 -9.81
C SER A 245 14.25 -3.86 -9.43
N ASP A 246 15.56 -3.96 -9.66
CA ASP A 246 16.60 -2.98 -9.33
C ASP A 246 17.05 -2.12 -10.53
N GLU A 247 16.51 -2.34 -11.72
CA GLU A 247 16.83 -1.50 -12.88
C GLU A 247 16.04 -0.19 -12.89
N HIS A 248 16.77 0.91 -13.06
CA HIS A 248 16.20 2.26 -13.07
C HIS A 248 16.31 2.91 -14.45
N LEU A 249 15.20 3.51 -14.89
CA LEU A 249 15.15 4.28 -16.13
C LEU A 249 15.54 5.74 -15.90
N VAL A 250 16.69 6.15 -16.43
CA VAL A 250 17.15 7.55 -16.35
C VAL A 250 16.49 8.41 -17.42
N ILE A 251 15.67 9.41 -17.04
CA ILE A 251 15.09 10.41 -17.95
C ILE A 251 15.76 11.75 -17.69
N GLU A 252 16.33 12.38 -18.72
CA GLU A 252 16.92 13.71 -18.60
C GLU A 252 15.83 14.77 -18.38
N GLU A 253 16.11 15.75 -17.53
CA GLU A 253 15.23 16.92 -17.37
C GLU A 253 15.03 17.67 -18.68
N GLY A 254 13.78 18.07 -18.95
CA GLY A 254 13.33 18.69 -20.20
C GLY A 254 13.09 17.70 -21.34
N SER A 255 13.42 16.40 -21.18
CA SER A 255 13.20 15.42 -22.24
C SER A 255 11.73 15.12 -22.44
N LYS A 256 11.32 15.04 -23.71
CA LYS A 256 10.05 14.45 -24.11
C LYS A 256 10.15 12.93 -24.10
N TYR A 257 9.16 12.27 -23.53
CA TYR A 257 9.02 10.83 -23.54
C TYR A 257 7.59 10.42 -23.90
N GLN A 258 7.44 9.21 -24.40
CA GLN A 258 6.15 8.60 -24.67
C GLN A 258 6.23 7.17 -24.18
N ILE A 259 5.21 6.72 -23.46
CA ILE A 259 5.12 5.33 -23.03
C ILE A 259 4.35 4.57 -24.09
N CYS A 260 4.95 3.50 -24.59
CA CYS A 260 4.24 2.58 -25.47
C CYS A 260 4.05 1.22 -24.81
N VAL A 261 2.79 0.87 -24.55
CA VAL A 261 2.39 -0.41 -23.98
C VAL A 261 2.03 -1.34 -25.13
N LYS A 262 2.75 -2.48 -25.22
CA LYS A 262 2.37 -3.58 -26.12
C LYS A 262 1.71 -4.68 -25.32
N TYR A 263 0.57 -5.19 -25.76
CA TYR A 263 -0.13 -6.28 -25.08
C TYR A 263 -0.84 -7.20 -26.05
N HIS A 264 -1.09 -8.42 -25.60
CA HIS A 264 -1.77 -9.46 -26.38
C HIS A 264 -3.04 -9.89 -25.66
N VAL A 265 -4.17 -9.91 -26.37
CA VAL A 265 -5.44 -10.44 -25.87
C VAL A 265 -5.58 -11.87 -26.37
N GLN A 266 -5.77 -12.86 -25.50
CA GLN A 266 -5.67 -14.28 -25.89
C GLN A 266 -7.02 -14.95 -26.12
N HIS A 267 -8.02 -14.60 -25.31
CA HIS A 267 -9.21 -15.43 -25.12
C HIS A 267 -10.50 -14.65 -25.38
N GLU A 268 -10.70 -13.53 -24.70
CA GLU A 268 -11.96 -12.79 -24.68
C GLU A 268 -11.74 -11.32 -24.96
N THR A 269 -12.74 -10.67 -25.55
CA THR A 269 -12.76 -9.21 -25.75
C THR A 269 -12.61 -8.51 -24.41
N ILE A 270 -11.64 -7.60 -24.33
CA ILE A 270 -11.46 -6.75 -23.15
C ILE A 270 -12.12 -5.41 -23.43
N TYR A 271 -13.01 -4.97 -22.54
CA TYR A 271 -13.64 -3.65 -22.59
C TYR A 271 -13.10 -2.76 -21.48
N GLY A 272 -12.92 -1.46 -21.78
CA GLY A 272 -12.51 -0.48 -20.78
C GLY A 272 -11.12 -0.76 -20.19
N LEU A 273 -10.20 -1.30 -20.99
CA LEU A 273 -8.82 -1.48 -20.56
C LEU A 273 -8.20 -0.10 -20.29
N GLU A 274 -7.59 0.05 -19.12
CA GLU A 274 -6.98 1.30 -18.69
C GLU A 274 -5.53 1.03 -18.27
N TYR A 275 -4.64 1.92 -18.70
CA TYR A 275 -3.26 1.96 -18.22
C TYR A 275 -3.15 3.06 -17.17
N GLN A 276 -2.82 2.68 -15.94
CA GLN A 276 -2.55 3.62 -14.86
C GLN A 276 -1.05 3.79 -14.68
N GLN A 277 -0.61 5.04 -14.68
CA GLN A 277 0.76 5.44 -14.42
C GLN A 277 0.81 6.23 -13.13
N THR A 278 1.58 5.73 -12.16
CA THR A 278 1.87 6.49 -10.94
C THR A 278 3.35 6.83 -10.93
N ILE A 279 3.66 8.12 -10.89
CA ILE A 279 5.02 8.62 -10.75
C ILE A 279 5.25 8.94 -9.28
N CYS A 280 6.19 8.23 -8.67
CA CYS A 280 6.59 8.42 -7.29
C CYS A 280 7.96 9.07 -7.24
N ARG A 281 8.11 10.07 -6.37
CA ARG A 281 9.40 10.60 -5.96
C ARG A 281 9.55 10.38 -4.47
N GLN A 282 10.55 9.60 -4.05
CA GLN A 282 10.79 9.30 -2.64
C GLN A 282 9.52 8.75 -1.97
N ASN A 283 8.92 7.71 -2.58
CA ASN A 283 7.66 7.07 -2.13
C ASN A 283 6.45 8.00 -1.98
N THR A 284 6.53 9.24 -2.47
CA THR A 284 5.41 10.16 -2.54
C THR A 284 4.92 10.19 -3.99
N VAL A 285 3.63 9.92 -4.20
CA VAL A 285 3.01 10.10 -5.51
C VAL A 285 3.06 11.59 -5.87
N ILE A 286 3.79 11.91 -6.92
CA ILE A 286 3.86 13.27 -7.47
C ILE A 286 2.91 13.44 -8.65
N GLU A 287 2.59 12.37 -9.35
CA GLU A 287 1.68 12.38 -10.49
C GLU A 287 0.98 11.04 -10.62
N HIS A 288 -0.28 11.11 -11.05
CA HIS A 288 -1.08 9.95 -11.42
C HIS A 288 -1.76 10.24 -12.75
N GLY A 289 -1.57 9.34 -13.72
CA GLY A 289 -2.15 9.42 -15.05
C GLY A 289 -2.97 8.17 -15.36
N GLU A 290 -4.16 8.37 -15.92
CA GLU A 290 -5.06 7.31 -16.37
C GLU A 290 -5.20 7.40 -17.88
N PHE A 291 -4.86 6.32 -18.58
CA PHE A 291 -4.88 6.27 -20.05
C PHE A 291 -5.84 5.19 -20.51
N LEU A 292 -7.00 5.60 -21.04
CA LEU A 292 -7.96 4.68 -21.62
C LEU A 292 -7.36 4.03 -22.86
N MET A 293 -7.22 2.71 -22.84
CA MET A 293 -6.64 1.96 -23.95
C MET A 293 -7.70 1.60 -25.00
N ASN A 294 -9.00 1.72 -24.74
CA ASN A 294 -10.13 1.22 -25.56
C ASN A 294 -10.32 -0.31 -25.51
N GLY A 295 -11.40 -0.81 -26.13
CA GLY A 295 -11.74 -2.24 -26.15
C GLY A 295 -11.15 -2.98 -27.36
N TYR A 296 -10.70 -4.22 -27.16
CA TYR A 296 -9.95 -4.98 -28.16
C TYR A 296 -10.46 -6.41 -28.34
N VAL A 297 -10.58 -6.80 -29.61
CA VAL A 297 -11.11 -8.10 -30.06
C VAL A 297 -10.10 -8.72 -31.03
N SER A 298 -9.10 -9.48 -30.57
CA SER A 298 -8.26 -10.34 -31.44
C SER A 298 -7.13 -11.00 -30.65
N LYS A 299 -6.59 -12.08 -31.22
CA LYS A 299 -5.29 -12.69 -30.87
C LYS A 299 -4.08 -11.91 -31.44
N ASP A 300 -4.23 -10.60 -31.60
CA ASP A 300 -3.19 -9.75 -32.16
C ASP A 300 -2.40 -9.04 -31.05
N LEU A 301 -1.17 -8.63 -31.39
CA LEU A 301 -0.37 -7.76 -30.54
C LEU A 301 -0.83 -6.32 -30.75
N TYR A 302 -1.45 -5.75 -29.73
CA TYR A 302 -1.85 -4.36 -29.70
C TYR A 302 -0.72 -3.47 -29.22
N LYS A 303 -0.71 -2.23 -29.71
CA LYS A 303 0.27 -1.21 -29.37
C LYS A 303 -0.46 0.09 -29.07
N VAL A 304 -0.47 0.51 -27.81
CA VAL A 304 -1.01 1.80 -27.39
C VAL A 304 0.14 2.70 -26.98
N ARG A 305 0.05 3.98 -27.32
CA ARG A 305 1.01 4.99 -26.92
C ARG A 305 0.30 6.04 -26.07
N THR A 306 0.88 6.41 -24.92
CA THR A 306 0.43 7.57 -24.15
C THR A 306 0.65 8.84 -24.98
N PRO A 307 0.09 9.99 -24.61
CA PRO A 307 0.56 11.27 -25.10
C PRO A 307 2.05 11.47 -24.84
N THR A 308 2.67 12.35 -25.63
CA THR A 308 4.05 12.80 -25.38
C THR A 308 4.07 13.64 -24.11
N MET A 309 4.80 13.19 -23.10
CA MET A 309 5.00 13.88 -21.83
C MET A 309 6.37 14.58 -21.85
N THR A 310 6.52 15.70 -21.16
CA THR A 310 7.82 16.37 -20.99
C THR A 310 8.23 16.26 -19.53
N TRP A 311 9.35 15.60 -19.24
CA TRP A 311 9.85 15.50 -17.87
C TRP A 311 10.42 16.85 -17.42
N SER A 312 9.95 17.44 -16.32
CA SER A 312 10.50 18.69 -15.77
C SER A 312 10.61 18.65 -14.24
N PHE A 313 11.70 19.17 -13.67
CA PHE A 313 11.80 19.35 -12.22
C PHE A 313 11.24 20.72 -11.82
N GLY A 314 9.97 20.78 -11.45
CA GLY A 314 9.36 21.99 -10.88
C GLY A 314 7.86 22.09 -11.13
N GLU A 315 7.12 22.40 -10.06
CA GLU A 315 5.70 22.78 -9.96
C GLU A 315 4.74 22.32 -11.09
N ASP A 316 4.04 21.22 -10.81
CA ASP A 316 2.63 20.92 -11.13
C ASP A 316 2.05 21.41 -12.48
N THR A 317 2.66 21.13 -13.64
CA THR A 317 1.87 21.06 -14.88
C THR A 317 2.56 20.32 -16.03
N PHE A 318 1.87 19.34 -16.60
CA PHE A 318 2.18 18.73 -17.89
C PHE A 318 1.15 19.19 -18.94
N PHE A 319 1.59 19.37 -20.17
CA PHE A 319 0.73 19.72 -21.30
C PHE A 319 0.52 18.49 -22.19
N PHE A 320 -0.74 18.22 -22.54
CA PHE A 320 -1.12 17.17 -23.49
C PHE A 320 -1.45 17.79 -24.86
N GLU A 321 -0.94 17.21 -25.94
CA GLU A 321 -1.37 17.54 -27.32
C GLU A 321 -2.37 16.47 -27.82
N ASP A 322 -3.47 16.91 -28.43
CA ASP A 322 -4.62 16.08 -28.86
C ASP A 322 -4.31 15.10 -30.01
N PHE A 323 -5.09 14.00 -30.04
CA PHE A 323 -4.84 12.77 -30.82
C PHE A 323 -5.58 12.64 -32.16
N ALA A 324 -5.00 11.82 -33.04
CA ALA A 324 -5.69 11.03 -34.08
C ALA A 324 -5.19 9.57 -34.04
N LEU A 325 -6.11 8.59 -34.13
CA LEU A 325 -5.80 7.15 -34.14
C LEU A 325 -5.55 6.67 -35.58
N ASN A 326 -4.47 5.91 -35.80
CA ASN A 326 -4.26 5.14 -37.03
C ASN A 326 -4.12 3.65 -36.68
N PRO A 327 -5.00 2.76 -37.17
CA PRO A 327 -4.73 1.33 -37.19
C PRO A 327 -3.60 1.04 -38.19
N GLN A 328 -2.64 0.18 -37.82
CA GLN A 328 -1.66 -0.42 -38.73
C GLN A 328 -2.14 -1.79 -39.19
#